data_AF-A0A0Q6GIA6-F1
#
_entry.id   AF-A0A0Q6GIA6-F1
#
_cell.length_a   1.000
_cell.length_b   1.000
_cell.length_c   1.000
_cell.angle_alpha   90.00
_cell.angle_beta   90.00
_cell.angle_gamma   90.00
#
_symmetry.space_group_name_H-M   'P 1'
#
loop_
_entity.id
_entity.type
_entity.pdbx_description
1 polymer ?
#
loop_
_entity_poly.entity_id
_entity_poly.type
_entity_poly.pdbx_seq_one_letter_code
_entity_poly.pdbx_strand_id
1 'polypeptide(L)' 'MKERMLAPREKTCLRWIARGRTVAEIASLEGKSVDYIENCLQSALVALKAKSMAEALQKADLGQSD' A
#
# COMPACT_ATOMS: atom_id res chain seq x y z
N MET A 1 -20.23 6.04 -6.28
CA MET A 1 -18.82 5.78 -6.62
C MET A 1 -18.26 4.98 -5.46
N LYS A 2 -18.15 3.64 -5.57
CA LYS A 2 -17.71 2.81 -4.44
C LYS A 2 -16.28 3.21 -4.13
N GLU A 3 -16.08 3.91 -3.00
CA GLU A 3 -14.78 4.08 -2.39
C GLU A 3 -14.11 2.72 -2.40
N ARG A 4 -13.08 2.55 -3.23
CA ARG A 4 -12.26 1.36 -3.18
C ARG A 4 -11.46 1.49 -1.90
N MET A 5 -12.11 1.20 -0.78
CA MET A 5 -11.51 1.14 0.54
C MET A 5 -10.49 0.02 0.47
N LEU A 6 -9.24 0.40 0.17
CA LEU A 6 -8.08 -0.41 0.46
C LEU A 6 -8.26 -1.01 1.83
N ALA A 7 -7.97 -2.30 1.95
CA ALA A 7 -7.98 -2.96 3.23
C ALA A 7 -7.07 -2.16 4.18
N PRO A 8 -7.39 -2.08 5.48
CA PRO A 8 -6.57 -1.35 6.45
C PRO A 8 -5.09 -1.73 6.40
N ARG A 9 -4.81 -3.01 6.08
CA ARG A 9 -3.46 -3.55 5.91
C ARG A 9 -2.73 -3.03 4.67
N GLU A 10 -3.42 -2.92 3.55
CA GLU A 10 -2.87 -2.37 2.30
C GLU A 10 -2.50 -0.89 2.47
N LYS A 11 -3.35 -0.11 3.17
CA LYS A 11 -3.05 1.27 3.54
C LYS A 11 -1.82 1.37 4.43
N THR A 12 -1.69 0.49 5.43
CA THR A 12 -0.51 0.46 6.32
C THR A 12 0.76 0.16 5.54
N CYS A 13 0.74 -0.85 4.65
CA CYS A 13 1.87 -1.18 3.79
C CYS A 13 2.28 0.01 2.92
N LEU A 14 1.32 0.63 2.22
CA LEU A 14 1.57 1.83 1.43
C LEU A 14 2.13 2.99 2.26
N ARG A 15 1.61 3.23 3.47
CA ARG A 15 2.11 4.27 4.38
C ARG A 15 3.55 4.02 4.81
N TRP A 16 3.96 2.77 5.01
CA TRP A 16 5.35 2.45 5.31
C TRP A 16 6.26 2.69 4.11
N ILE A 17 5.83 2.30 2.90
CA ILE A 17 6.56 2.59 1.66
C ILE A 17 6.67 4.12 1.46
N ALA A 18 5.61 4.89 1.73
CA ALA A 18 5.62 6.35 1.67
C ALA A 18 6.69 6.98 2.59
N ARG A 19 6.98 6.32 3.71
CA ARG A 19 8.02 6.72 4.68
C ARG A 19 9.42 6.24 4.30
N GLY A 20 9.58 5.61 3.13
CA GLY A 20 10.87 5.09 2.65
C GLY A 20 11.28 3.74 3.23
N ARG A 21 10.36 2.99 3.84
CA ARG A 21 10.64 1.60 4.27
C ARG A 21 10.61 0.66 3.07
N THR A 22 11.42 -0.38 3.13
CA THR A 22 11.43 -1.48 2.15
C THR A 22 10.43 -2.58 2.53
N VAL A 23 10.00 -3.39 1.55
CA VAL A 23 9.09 -4.53 1.77
C VAL A 23 9.62 -5.48 2.84
N ALA A 24 10.94 -5.74 2.85
CA ALA A 24 11.59 -6.60 3.85
C ALA A 24 11.55 -6.03 5.27
N GLU A 25 11.73 -4.72 5.43
CA GLU A 25 11.57 -4.06 6.72
C GLU A 25 10.11 -4.09 7.17
N ILE A 26 9.16 -3.83 6.25
CA ILE A 26 7.72 -3.86 6.57
C ILE A 26 7.30 -5.26 6.99
N ALA A 27 7.77 -6.29 6.29
CA ALA A 27 7.54 -7.68 6.62
C ALA A 27 8.04 -7.97 8.05
N SER A 28 9.25 -7.50 8.37
CA SER A 28 9.82 -7.63 9.72
C SER A 28 9.02 -6.86 10.77
N LEU A 29 8.53 -5.66 10.46
CA LEU A 29 7.73 -4.80 11.35
C LEU A 29 6.31 -5.33 11.59
N GLU A 30 5.65 -5.86 10.55
CA GLU A 30 4.33 -6.47 10.66
C GLU A 30 4.38 -7.92 11.18
N GLY A 31 5.58 -8.52 11.29
CA GLY A 31 5.74 -9.92 11.66
C GLY A 31 5.17 -10.87 10.61
N LYS A 32 5.33 -10.54 9.33
CA LYS A 32 4.83 -11.29 8.18
C LYS A 32 5.93 -11.62 7.18
N SER A 33 5.61 -12.50 6.24
CA SER A 33 6.51 -12.82 5.13
C SER A 33 6.58 -11.68 4.11
N VAL A 34 7.72 -11.56 3.45
CA VAL A 34 7.92 -10.60 2.34
C VAL A 34 6.86 -10.80 1.26
N ASP A 35 6.59 -12.05 0.87
CA ASP A 35 5.58 -12.41 -0.14
C ASP A 35 4.18 -11.90 0.22
N TYR A 36 3.85 -11.91 1.52
CA TYR A 36 2.56 -11.40 1.99
C TYR A 36 2.47 -9.89 1.78
N ILE A 37 3.54 -9.15 2.10
CA ILE A 37 3.58 -7.70 1.91
C ILE A 37 3.55 -7.36 0.41
N GLU A 38 4.28 -8.10 -0.44
CA GLU A 38 4.23 -7.92 -1.89
C GLU A 38 2.82 -8.12 -2.43
N ASN A 39 2.14 -9.19 -2.02
CA ASN A 39 0.77 -9.45 -2.45
C ASN A 39 -0.22 -8.35 -1.98
N CYS A 40 -0.02 -7.82 -0.76
CA CYS A 40 -0.78 -6.66 -0.29
C CYS A 40 -0.52 -5.42 -1.14
N LEU A 41 0.73 -5.12 -1.50
CA LEU A 41 1.07 -3.98 -2.36
C LEU A 41 0.51 -4.15 -3.78
N GLN A 42 0.55 -5.35 -4.32
CA GLN A 42 0.00 -5.67 -5.63
C GLN A 42 -1.53 -5.52 -5.65
N SER A 43 -2.20 -6.00 -4.61
CA SER A 43 -3.64 -5.82 -4.43
C SER A 43 -3.99 -4.34 -4.29
N ALA A 44 -3.18 -3.58 -3.56
CA ALA A 44 -3.33 -2.13 -3.43
C ALA A 44 -3.17 -1.38 -4.75
N LEU A 45 -2.20 -1.76 -5.59
CA LEU A 45 -2.01 -1.22 -6.94
C LEU A 45 -3.24 -1.44 -7.82
N VAL A 46 -3.78 -2.66 -7.82
CA VAL A 46 -4.99 -3.03 -8.57
C VAL A 46 -6.21 -2.27 -8.06
N ALA A 47 -6.35 -2.15 -6.74
CA ALA A 47 -7.42 -1.39 -6.11
C ALA A 47 -7.35 0.09 -6.50
N LEU A 48 -6.18 0.71 -6.44
CA LEU A 48 -5.95 2.11 -6.82
C LEU A 48 -5.89 2.35 -8.33
N LYS A 49 -5.89 1.29 -9.15
CA LYS A 49 -5.61 1.35 -10.60
C LYS A 49 -4.31 2.11 -10.91
N ALA A 50 -3.30 1.91 -10.07
CA ALA A 50 -1.98 2.48 -10.26
C ALA A 50 -1.09 1.50 -11.02
N LYS A 51 -0.30 2.03 -11.96
CA LYS A 51 0.68 1.24 -12.74
C LYS A 51 2.03 1.12 -12.04
N SER A 52 2.26 1.91 -10.98
CA SER A 52 3.52 1.94 -10.25
C SER A 52 3.29 2.30 -8.80
N MET A 53 4.22 1.89 -7.93
CA MET A 53 4.15 2.17 -6.49
C MET A 53 4.08 3.67 -6.21
N ALA A 54 4.85 4.49 -6.93
CA ALA A 54 4.78 5.95 -6.84
C ALA A 54 3.38 6.50 -7.17
N GLU A 55 2.72 5.94 -8.19
CA GLU A 55 1.36 6.32 -8.55
C GLU A 55 0.34 5.85 -7.52
N ALA A 56 0.51 4.65 -6.93
CA ALA A 56 -0.32 4.16 -5.84
C ALA A 56 -0.16 5.05 -4.60
N LEU A 57 1.06 5.45 -4.25
CA LEU A 57 1.31 6.36 -3.14
C LEU A 57 0.62 7.70 -3.36
N GLN A 58 0.77 8.31 -4.54
CA GLN A 58 0.06 9.56 -4.86
C GLN A 58 -1.47 9.41 -4.75
N LYS A 59 -2.04 8.32 -5.29
CA LYS A 59 -3.48 8.07 -5.21
C LYS A 59 -3.96 7.74 -3.79
N ALA A 60 -3.13 7.10 -2.97
CA ALA A 60 -3.42 6.81 -1.58
C ALA A 60 -3.36 8.06 -0.69
N ASP A 61 -2.42 8.97 -0.95
CA ASP A 61 -2.24 10.24 -0.25
C ASP A 61 -3.34 11.26 -0.64
N LEU A 62 -3.66 11.35 -1.95
CA LEU A 62 -4.77 12.16 -2.48
C LEU A 62 -6.15 11.69 -2.00
N GLY A 63 -6.25 10.49 -1.42
CA GLY A 63 -7.48 9.99 -0.79
C GLY A 63 -7.75 10.56 0.61
N GLN A 64 -6.86 11.39 1.16
CA GLN A 64 -7.07 12.12 2.43
C GLN A 64 -7.37 13.61 2.25
N SER A 65 -7.81 14.05 1.07
CA SER A 65 -8.46 15.37 0.94
C SER A 65 -9.94 15.25 1.29
N ASP A 66 -10.26 15.48 2.56
CA ASP A 66 -11.51 16.14 2.98
C ASP A 66 -11.13 17.47 3.64
#